data_AF-A6W6B8-F1
#
_entry.id   AF-A6W6B8-F1
#
_cell.length_a   1.000
_cell.length_b   1.000
_cell.length_c   1.000
_cell.angle_alpha   90.00
_cell.angle_beta   90.00
_cell.angle_gamma   90.00
#
_symmetry.space_group_name_H-M   'P 1'
#
loop_
_entity.id
_entity.type
_entity.pdbx_description
1 polymer ?
#
loop_
_entity_poly.entity_id
_entity_poly.type
_entity_poly.pdbx_seq_one_letter_code
_entity_poly.pdbx_strand_id
1 'polypeptide(L)' 'MTHSPVPPPGDGSAPPPDRGPGVVPAASAPLADVALAEEIELYTDVVVAASESDGPLPEGELDRVLGVEGVSALD' A
#
# COMPACT_ATOMS: atom_id res chain seq x y z
N MET A 1 18.31 36.59 -38.22
CA MET A 1 18.80 35.22 -38.04
C MET A 1 19.08 34.99 -36.56
N THR A 2 18.20 34.29 -35.86
CA THR A 2 18.55 33.19 -34.94
C THR A 2 17.25 32.53 -34.49
N HIS A 3 17.03 31.31 -34.96
CA HIS A 3 16.00 30.41 -34.44
C HIS A 3 16.62 29.72 -33.22
N SER A 4 15.97 29.78 -32.06
CA SER A 4 16.32 28.88 -30.95
C SER A 4 15.95 27.44 -31.31
N PRO A 5 16.84 26.46 -31.11
CA PRO A 5 16.52 25.07 -31.38
C PRO A 5 15.58 24.49 -30.31
N VAL A 6 14.62 23.70 -30.79
CA VAL A 6 13.76 22.79 -30.02
C VAL A 6 14.63 21.73 -29.31
N PRO A 7 14.36 21.38 -28.03
CA PRO A 7 15.04 20.28 -27.34
C PRO A 7 14.66 18.92 -27.97
N PRO A 8 15.56 17.90 -27.94
CA PRO A 8 15.28 16.59 -28.51
C PRO A 8 14.16 15.86 -27.74
N PRO A 9 13.41 14.96 -28.41
CA PRO A 9 12.47 14.08 -27.71
C PRO A 9 13.29 13.16 -26.80
N GLY A 10 13.12 13.33 -25.48
CA GLY A 10 13.65 12.37 -24.51
C GLY A 10 12.96 11.02 -24.71
N ASP A 11 13.77 9.96 -24.79
CA ASP A 11 13.28 8.58 -24.84
C ASP A 11 12.29 8.34 -23.69
N GLY A 12 11.09 7.90 -24.07
CA GLY A 12 9.93 7.80 -23.20
C GLY A 12 10.05 6.72 -22.13
N SER A 13 10.88 6.95 -21.10
CA SER A 13 10.58 6.38 -19.79
C SER A 13 9.50 7.24 -19.16
N ALA A 14 8.26 6.79 -19.32
CA ALA A 14 7.16 7.31 -18.54
C ALA A 14 7.56 7.29 -17.05
N PRO A 15 7.25 8.34 -16.28
CA PRO A 15 7.39 8.25 -14.83
C PRO A 15 6.61 7.02 -14.36
N PRO A 16 7.11 6.27 -13.36
CA PRO A 16 6.36 5.16 -12.80
C PRO A 16 4.95 5.65 -12.47
N PRO A 17 3.89 4.88 -12.76
CA PRO A 17 2.54 5.33 -12.44
C PRO A 17 2.54 5.70 -10.97
N ASP A 18 2.14 6.95 -10.71
CA ASP A 18 1.87 7.46 -9.38
C ASP A 18 0.88 6.49 -8.76
N ARG A 19 1.40 5.54 -7.98
CA ARG A 19 0.59 4.66 -7.15
C ARG A 19 0.10 5.57 -6.03
N GLY A 20 -0.88 6.40 -6.36
CA GLY A 20 -1.74 7.01 -5.36
C GLY A 20 -2.20 5.92 -4.40
N PRO A 21 -2.46 6.27 -3.13
CA PRO A 21 -2.76 5.30 -2.08
C PRO A 21 -3.79 4.31 -2.62
N GLY A 22 -3.33 3.07 -2.84
CA GLY A 22 -4.17 2.01 -3.36
C GLY A 22 -5.34 1.90 -2.39
N VAL A 23 -6.54 2.24 -2.87
CA VAL A 23 -7.76 2.05 -2.11
C VAL A 23 -7.87 0.55 -1.91
N VAL A 24 -7.46 0.10 -0.72
CA VAL A 24 -7.77 -1.25 -0.26
C VAL A 24 -9.29 -1.37 -0.29
N PRO A 25 -9.86 -2.36 -0.98
CA PRO A 25 -11.30 -2.56 -0.94
C PRO A 25 -11.66 -2.92 0.50
N ALA A 26 -12.17 -1.94 1.25
CA ALA A 26 -12.74 -2.17 2.56
C ALA A 26 -13.86 -3.20 2.39
N ALA A 27 -13.72 -4.35 3.05
CA ALA A 27 -14.76 -5.37 3.09
C ALA A 27 -16.03 -4.71 3.67
N SER A 28 -16.93 -4.28 2.79
CA SER A 28 -18.04 -3.37 3.12
C SER A 28 -19.24 -4.11 3.72
N ALA A 29 -18.99 -5.03 4.66
CA ALA A 29 -20.02 -5.64 5.48
C ALA A 29 -20.07 -4.92 6.84
N PRO A 30 -21.25 -4.52 7.35
CA PRO A 30 -21.35 -3.89 8.65
C PRO A 30 -20.94 -4.89 9.74
N LEU A 31 -19.78 -4.65 10.32
CA LEU A 31 -19.25 -5.41 11.46
C LEU A 31 -20.12 -5.10 12.70
N ALA A 32 -20.41 -6.12 13.50
CA ALA A 32 -20.96 -5.88 14.84
C ALA A 32 -19.94 -5.10 15.69
N ASP A 33 -20.38 -4.35 16.70
CA ASP A 33 -19.55 -3.39 17.45
C ASP A 33 -18.20 -3.96 17.96
N VAL A 34 -18.14 -5.25 18.31
CA VAL A 34 -16.90 -5.93 18.73
C VAL A 34 -15.98 -6.23 17.54
N ALA A 35 -16.52 -6.79 16.46
CA ALA A 35 -15.76 -7.07 15.24
C ALA A 35 -15.27 -5.76 14.58
N LEU A 36 -16.03 -4.67 14.71
CA LEU A 36 -15.60 -3.35 14.27
C LEU A 36 -14.44 -2.82 15.10
N ALA A 37 -14.47 -2.99 16.43
CA ALA A 37 -13.38 -2.59 17.30
C ALA A 37 -12.09 -3.37 16.99
N GLU A 38 -12.20 -4.67 16.74
CA GLU A 38 -11.07 -5.52 16.32
C GLU A 38 -10.47 -5.05 14.99
N GLU A 39 -11.30 -4.69 14.00
CA GLU A 39 -10.80 -4.16 12.72
C GLU A 39 -10.11 -2.78 12.88
N ILE A 40 -10.64 -1.91 13.74
CA ILE A 40 -10.02 -0.60 14.04
C ILE A 40 -8.65 -0.79 14.72
N GLU A 41 -8.55 -1.71 15.67
CA GLU A 41 -7.28 -2.07 16.33
C GLU A 41 -6.27 -2.56 15.29
N LEU A 42 -6.69 -3.46 14.40
CA LEU A 42 -5.85 -3.97 13.31
C LEU A 42 -5.34 -2.86 12.39
N TYR A 43 -6.19 -1.94 11.93
CA TYR A 43 -5.73 -0.80 11.11
C TYR A 43 -4.74 0.09 11.85
N THR A 44 -4.94 0.26 13.15
CA THR A 44 -4.03 1.05 13.98
C THR A 44 -2.65 0.40 14.01
N ASP A 45 -2.58 -0.91 14.20
CA ASP A 45 -1.32 -1.66 14.23
C ASP A 45 -0.58 -1.60 12.89
N VAL A 46 -1.29 -1.73 11.76
CA VAL A 46 -0.69 -1.59 10.42
C VAL A 46 -0.11 -0.19 10.21
N VAL A 47 -0.84 0.86 10.61
CA VAL A 47 -0.37 2.24 10.47
C VAL A 47 0.84 2.52 11.34
N VAL A 48 0.86 2.01 12.58
CA VAL A 48 2.01 2.13 13.49
C VAL A 48 3.23 1.46 12.87
N ALA A 49 3.12 0.19 12.47
CA ALA A 49 4.22 -0.54 11.85
C ALA A 49 4.76 0.19 10.60
N ALA A 50 3.86 0.68 9.72
CA ALA A 50 4.26 1.43 8.53
C ALA A 50 4.96 2.75 8.85
N SER A 51 4.59 3.39 9.97
CA SER A 51 5.19 4.66 10.41
C SER A 51 6.56 4.46 11.06
N GLU A 52 6.82 3.30 11.66
CA GLU A 52 8.11 2.95 12.26
C GLU A 52 9.11 2.42 11.23
N SER A 53 8.62 1.98 10.07
CA SER A 53 9.45 1.53 8.95
C SER A 53 10.06 2.72 8.18
N ASP A 54 11.35 2.61 7.83
CA ASP A 54 12.06 3.59 6.99
C ASP A 54 11.59 3.61 5.52
N GLY A 55 10.60 2.79 5.17
CA GLY A 55 10.03 2.64 3.84
C GLY A 55 8.76 1.78 3.84
N PRO A 56 8.30 1.28 2.68
CA PRO A 56 7.16 0.37 2.62
C PRO A 56 7.35 -0.85 3.53
N LEU A 57 6.31 -1.25 4.24
CA LEU A 57 6.37 -2.39 5.13
C LEU A 57 6.68 -3.67 4.33
N PRO A 58 7.67 -4.49 4.73
CA PRO A 58 7.94 -5.77 4.10
C PRO A 58 6.73 -6.71 4.14
N GLU A 59 6.55 -7.53 3.11
CA GLU A 59 5.41 -8.48 3.00
C GLU A 59 5.32 -9.41 4.20
N GLY A 60 6.42 -10.05 4.57
CA GLY A 60 6.48 -10.92 5.74
C GLY A 60 6.42 -10.18 7.08
N GLU A 61 6.33 -8.85 7.12
CA GLU A 61 6.04 -8.05 8.31
C GLU A 61 4.55 -7.68 8.34
N LEU A 62 3.99 -7.29 7.18
CA LEU A 62 2.55 -7.13 6.98
C LEU A 62 1.80 -8.40 7.35
N ASP A 63 2.27 -9.57 6.89
CA ASP A 63 1.63 -10.85 7.17
C ASP A 63 1.56 -11.16 8.67
N ARG A 64 2.55 -10.70 9.46
CA ARG A 64 2.56 -10.89 10.92
C ARG A 64 1.54 -9.99 11.59
N VAL A 65 1.51 -8.72 11.20
CA VAL A 65 0.56 -7.74 11.73
C VAL A 65 -0.88 -8.16 11.39
N LEU A 66 -1.09 -8.69 10.18
CA LEU A 66 -2.37 -9.21 9.72
C LEU A 66 -2.70 -10.60 10.28
N GLY A 67 -1.75 -11.27 10.93
CA GLY A 67 -1.92 -12.63 11.45
C GLY A 67 -2.15 -13.70 10.37
N VAL A 68 -1.71 -13.45 9.13
CA VAL A 68 -1.90 -14.34 7.97
C VAL A 68 -0.67 -15.22 7.66
N GLU A 69 0.35 -15.18 8.52
CA GLU A 69 1.50 -16.08 8.46
C GLU A 69 1.06 -17.55 8.42
N GLY A 70 1.22 -18.21 7.26
CA GLY A 70 0.92 -19.64 7.11
C GLY A 70 -0.43 -19.99 6.47
N VAL A 71 -1.23 -19.03 6.02
CA VAL A 71 -2.48 -19.31 5.25
C VAL A 71 -2.19 -19.90 3.85
N SER A 72 -0.94 -19.85 3.38
CA SER A 72 -0.49 -20.39 2.08
C SER A 72 -0.47 -21.93 1.98
N ALA A 73 -0.94 -22.67 2.99
CA ALA A 73 -0.79 -24.14 3.07
C ALA A 73 -2.08 -24.93 3.34
N LEU A 74 -3.26 -24.38 3.05
CA LEU A 74 -4.52 -25.14 3.01
C LEU A 74 -4.99 -25.26 1.55
N ASP A 75 -4.50 -26.30 0.87
CA ASP A 75 -5.07 -26.89 -0.35
C ASP A 75 -6.16 -27.91 0.02
#